data_AF-A0A966IZP8-F1
#
_entry.id   AF-A0A966IZP8-F1
#
_cell.length_a   1.000
_cell.length_b   1.000
_cell.length_c   1.000
_cell.angle_alpha   90.00
_cell.angle_beta   90.00
_cell.angle_gamma   90.00
#
_symmetry.space_group_name_H-M   'P 1'
#
loop_
_entity.id
_entity.type
_entity.pdbx_description
1 polymer ?
#
loop_
_entity_poly.entity_id
_entity_poly.type
_entity_poly.pdbx_seq_one_letter_code
_entity_poly.pdbx_strand_id
1 'polypeptide(L)'
;MKINNLSKILIVLSLVFGFSSASANTIKWSMAGDSLTLDPHAQNEGPTTQVSRQVYEALVTRGIDMSIGPQLATNWKAVDPTTWYFYLRQDVKFSDGTPMTSEDVVFSIIRAQQPTSDFKEYISSISSVKAIDDYTIEIKTKEPNPILLNQLSNIFVMSKKWAD
;
A
#
# COMPACT_ATOMS: atom_id res chain seq x y z
N MET A 1 -19.61 2.46 48.96
CA MET A 1 -19.23 3.72 48.30
C MET A 1 -20.48 4.32 47.68
N LYS A 2 -20.89 5.55 48.05
CA LYS A 2 -22.18 6.13 47.61
C LYS A 2 -22.17 6.34 46.09
N ILE A 3 -23.22 5.91 45.40
CA ILE A 3 -23.40 5.94 43.93
C ILE A 3 -23.11 7.33 43.32
N ASN A 4 -23.37 8.40 44.07
CA ASN A 4 -23.10 9.80 43.66
C ASN A 4 -21.61 10.12 43.44
N ASN A 5 -20.69 9.33 43.99
CA ASN A 5 -19.25 9.50 43.76
C ASN A 5 -18.80 8.82 42.46
N LEU A 6 -19.54 7.82 41.95
CA LEU A 6 -19.20 7.08 40.74
C LEU A 6 -19.47 7.91 39.47
N SER A 7 -20.59 8.64 39.44
CA SER A 7 -20.93 9.56 38.34
C SER A 7 -19.92 10.72 38.24
N LYS A 8 -19.43 11.22 39.37
CA LYS A 8 -18.38 12.26 39.40
C LYS A 8 -17.04 11.73 38.90
N ILE A 9 -16.69 10.49 39.23
CA ILE A 9 -15.47 9.83 38.73
C ILE A 9 -15.56 9.59 37.21
N LEU A 10 -16.72 9.17 36.69
CA LEU A 10 -16.92 8.98 35.25
C LEU A 10 -16.80 10.28 34.45
N ILE A 11 -17.33 11.39 34.96
CA ILE A 11 -17.26 12.71 34.29
C ILE A 11 -15.82 13.25 34.30
N VAL A 12 -15.06 13.00 35.37
CA VAL A 12 -13.64 13.38 35.44
C VAL A 12 -12.80 12.52 34.51
N LEU A 13 -13.08 11.22 34.38
CA LEU A 13 -12.37 10.34 33.44
C LEU A 13 -12.62 10.74 31.98
N SER A 14 -13.85 11.12 31.61
CA SER A 14 -14.17 11.55 30.24
C SER A 14 -13.58 12.92 29.89
N LEU A 15 -13.35 13.80 30.86
CA LEU A 15 -12.65 15.07 30.66
C LEU A 15 -11.14 14.90 30.49
N VAL A 16 -10.52 13.92 31.16
CA VAL A 16 -9.07 13.66 31.04
C VAL A 16 -8.72 12.98 29.72
N PHE A 17 -9.61 12.14 29.16
CA PHE A 17 -9.40 11.51 27.85
C PHE A 17 -9.96 12.32 26.66
N GLY A 18 -10.67 13.43 26.92
CA GLY A 18 -11.46 14.14 25.90
C GLY A 18 -10.72 15.14 25.01
N PHE A 19 -9.46 15.50 25.31
CA PHE A 19 -8.77 16.57 24.59
C PHE A 19 -7.26 16.32 24.41
N SER A 20 -6.90 15.21 23.76
CA SER A 20 -5.66 15.24 22.97
C SER A 20 -5.97 15.98 21.68
N SER A 21 -5.78 17.30 21.66
CA SER A 21 -5.76 18.05 20.40
C SER A 21 -4.64 17.48 19.54
N ALA A 22 -5.01 16.74 18.49
CA ALA A 22 -4.07 16.30 17.47
C ALA A 22 -3.42 17.56 16.87
N SER A 23 -2.16 17.81 17.20
CA SER A 23 -1.41 18.91 16.61
C SER A 23 -1.07 18.51 15.18
N ALA A 24 -1.73 19.13 14.21
CA ALA A 24 -1.42 18.94 12.80
C ALA A 24 -0.01 19.52 12.54
N ASN A 25 0.99 18.64 12.43
CA ASN A 25 2.36 19.05 12.13
C ASN A 25 2.49 19.28 10.62
N THR A 26 2.83 20.51 10.22
CA THR A 26 3.18 20.79 8.83
C THR A 26 4.65 20.48 8.59
N ILE A 27 4.92 19.50 7.73
CA ILE A 27 6.26 19.24 7.22
C ILE A 27 6.42 20.01 5.91
N LYS A 28 7.48 20.82 5.82
CA LYS A 28 7.90 21.47 4.58
C LYS A 28 9.20 20.82 4.11
N TRP A 29 9.22 20.43 2.85
CA TRP A 29 10.37 19.78 2.21
C TRP A 29 10.54 20.33 0.80
N SER A 30 11.77 20.35 0.32
CA SER A 30 12.12 20.75 -1.05
C SER A 30 12.51 19.54 -1.86
N MET A 31 12.14 19.55 -3.15
CA MET A 31 12.49 18.50 -4.11
C MET A 31 13.33 19.09 -5.24
N ALA A 32 14.09 18.24 -5.93
CA ALA A 32 14.95 18.68 -7.04
C ALA A 32 14.17 19.21 -8.26
N GLY A 33 12.88 18.89 -8.35
CA GLY A 33 11.95 19.34 -9.38
C GLY A 33 10.52 18.94 -9.04
N ASP A 34 9.59 19.38 -9.87
CA ASP A 34 8.17 19.05 -9.73
C ASP A 34 7.84 17.63 -10.22
N SER A 35 6.75 17.06 -9.71
CA SER A 35 6.19 15.82 -10.24
C SER A 35 5.66 16.06 -11.65
N LEU A 36 5.99 15.16 -12.59
CA LEU A 36 5.54 15.28 -13.97
C LEU A 36 4.09 14.82 -14.16
N THR A 37 3.63 13.94 -13.27
CA THR A 37 2.29 13.35 -13.30
C THR A 37 1.89 12.89 -11.90
N LEU A 38 0.61 12.55 -11.70
CA LEU A 38 0.10 11.87 -10.50
C LEU A 38 -0.29 10.41 -10.78
N ASP A 39 -0.06 9.94 -12.01
CA ASP A 39 -0.20 8.54 -12.38
C ASP A 39 1.03 7.76 -11.89
N PRO A 40 0.85 6.80 -10.95
CA PRO A 40 1.96 6.11 -10.31
C PRO A 40 2.74 5.16 -11.23
N HIS A 41 2.23 4.82 -12.43
CA HIS A 41 2.93 3.92 -13.36
C HIS A 41 3.42 4.63 -14.63
N ALA A 42 3.17 5.93 -14.78
CA ALA A 42 3.48 6.66 -16.01
C ALA A 42 4.92 7.18 -16.10
N GLN A 43 5.60 7.47 -14.98
CA GLN A 43 6.97 8.01 -14.97
C GLN A 43 7.81 7.41 -13.85
N ASN A 44 8.87 6.68 -14.20
CA ASN A 44 9.81 6.08 -13.25
C ASN A 44 11.01 7.00 -13.00
N GLU A 45 10.76 8.11 -12.31
CA GLU A 45 11.79 9.09 -11.92
C GLU A 45 11.57 9.59 -10.49
N GLY A 46 12.62 10.19 -9.90
CA GLY A 46 12.71 10.49 -8.47
C GLY A 46 11.59 11.38 -7.93
N PRO A 47 11.48 12.65 -8.35
CA PRO A 47 10.36 13.54 -8.03
C PRO A 47 8.96 12.91 -8.10
N THR A 48 8.56 12.32 -9.22
CA THR A 48 7.22 11.73 -9.37
C THR A 48 6.99 10.54 -8.44
N THR A 49 8.00 9.67 -8.28
CA THR A 49 7.92 8.54 -7.34
C THR A 49 7.81 9.02 -5.90
N GLN A 50 8.53 10.08 -5.53
CA GLN A 50 8.50 10.69 -4.21
C GLN A 50 7.12 11.24 -3.83
N VAL A 51 6.45 11.92 -4.77
CA VAL A 51 5.05 12.37 -4.58
C VAL A 51 4.11 11.17 -4.52
N SER A 52 4.27 10.20 -5.41
CA SER A 52 3.42 8.99 -5.45
C SER A 52 3.45 8.22 -4.14
N ARG A 53 4.61 8.12 -3.48
CA ARG A 53 4.76 7.46 -2.16
C ARG A 53 3.97 8.13 -1.02
N GLN A 54 3.50 9.36 -1.20
CA GLN A 54 2.63 10.03 -0.22
C GLN A 54 1.15 9.71 -0.41
N VAL A 55 0.78 9.22 -1.60
CA VAL A 55 -0.62 9.03 -2.02
C VAL A 55 -0.97 7.55 -2.14
N TYR A 56 -0.02 6.73 -2.60
CA TYR A 56 -0.24 5.32 -2.90
C TYR A 56 0.64 4.40 -2.06
N GLU A 57 0.14 3.20 -1.83
CA GLU A 57 0.84 2.15 -1.11
C GLU A 57 1.12 0.95 -2.03
N ALA A 58 2.17 0.18 -1.72
CA ALA A 58 2.49 -1.06 -2.41
C ALA A 58 2.16 -2.28 -1.52
N LEU A 59 2.28 -3.49 -2.07
CA LEU A 59 2.08 -4.73 -1.28
C LEU A 59 3.05 -4.81 -0.09
N VAL A 60 4.29 -4.42 -0.32
CA VAL A 60 5.38 -4.43 0.66
C VAL A 60 6.15 -3.12 0.57
N THR A 61 6.86 -2.77 1.62
CA THR A 61 7.64 -1.51 1.68
C THR A 61 9.07 -1.77 2.14
N ARG A 62 9.94 -0.78 1.91
CA ARG A 62 11.31 -0.78 2.42
C ARG A 62 11.38 -0.02 3.75
N GLY A 63 11.91 -0.67 4.77
CA GLY A 63 12.22 -0.06 6.04
C GLY A 63 13.42 0.89 5.97
N ILE A 64 13.65 1.62 7.06
CA ILE A 64 14.81 2.53 7.20
C ILE A 64 16.13 1.77 7.09
N ASP A 65 16.15 0.51 7.56
CA ASP A 65 17.27 -0.41 7.47
C ASP A 65 17.37 -1.12 6.09
N MET A 66 16.57 -0.69 5.12
CA MET A 66 16.44 -1.26 3.77
C MET A 66 15.86 -2.69 3.73
N SER A 67 15.39 -3.23 4.86
CA SER A 67 14.68 -4.51 4.87
C SER A 67 13.31 -4.38 4.20
N ILE A 68 12.79 -5.49 3.65
CA ILE A 68 11.42 -5.51 3.13
C ILE A 68 10.46 -5.89 4.25
N GLY A 69 9.46 -5.03 4.47
CA GLY A 69 8.43 -5.19 5.48
C GLY A 69 7.01 -5.11 4.90
N PRO A 70 5.99 -5.43 5.74
CA PRO A 70 4.59 -5.36 5.35
C PRO A 70 4.12 -3.93 5.06
N GLN A 71 3.18 -3.79 4.13
CA GLN A 71 2.43 -2.56 3.88
C GLN A 71 0.95 -2.89 3.64
N LEU A 72 0.52 -3.06 2.39
CA LEU A 72 -0.85 -3.54 2.09
C LEU A 72 -1.00 -5.04 2.34
N ALA A 73 0.07 -5.81 2.11
CA ALA A 73 0.15 -7.20 2.54
C ALA A 73 0.70 -7.29 3.96
N THR A 74 0.00 -8.04 4.82
CA THR A 74 0.42 -8.35 6.19
C THR A 74 1.46 -9.47 6.23
N ASN A 75 1.37 -10.40 5.29
CA ASN A 75 2.28 -11.54 5.15
C ASN A 75 2.29 -12.05 3.70
N TRP A 76 3.33 -12.81 3.37
CA TRP A 76 3.47 -13.49 2.09
C TRP A 76 4.26 -14.78 2.23
N LYS A 77 4.09 -15.69 1.28
CA LYS A 77 4.83 -16.96 1.24
C LYS A 77 5.15 -17.36 -0.20
N ALA A 78 6.38 -17.82 -0.44
CA ALA A 78 6.69 -18.61 -1.62
C ALA A 78 6.25 -20.06 -1.34
N VAL A 79 5.33 -20.59 -2.15
CA VAL A 79 4.89 -22.00 -2.01
C VAL A 79 5.69 -22.95 -2.88
N ASP A 80 6.31 -22.42 -3.92
CA ASP A 80 7.25 -23.09 -4.81
C ASP A 80 8.20 -22.03 -5.41
N PRO A 81 9.19 -22.41 -6.25
CA PRO A 81 10.17 -21.46 -6.77
C PRO A 81 9.58 -20.29 -7.58
N THR A 82 8.38 -20.41 -8.13
CA THR A 82 7.77 -19.40 -9.01
C THR A 82 6.42 -18.87 -8.53
N THR A 83 5.84 -19.42 -7.47
CA THR A 83 4.51 -19.03 -6.97
C THR A 83 4.58 -18.42 -5.57
N TRP A 84 3.98 -17.25 -5.43
CA TRP A 84 3.84 -16.51 -4.18
C TRP A 84 2.39 -16.26 -3.85
N TYR A 85 2.04 -16.39 -2.57
CA TYR A 85 0.78 -15.87 -2.02
C TYR A 85 1.03 -14.65 -1.16
N PHE A 86 0.19 -13.64 -1.31
CA PHE A 86 0.16 -12.42 -0.49
C PHE A 86 -1.19 -12.32 0.23
N TYR A 87 -1.16 -11.98 1.51
CA TYR A 87 -2.32 -11.84 2.38
C TYR A 87 -2.53 -10.36 2.73
N LEU A 88 -3.64 -9.79 2.27
CA LEU A 88 -3.93 -8.37 2.35
C LEU A 88 -4.54 -7.97 3.70
N ARG A 89 -4.30 -6.73 4.08
CA ARG A 89 -5.06 -6.06 5.14
C ARG A 89 -6.52 -5.88 4.75
N GLN A 90 -7.42 -6.06 5.71
CA GLN A 90 -8.87 -5.94 5.50
C GLN A 90 -9.43 -4.56 5.90
N ASP A 91 -8.63 -3.74 6.57
CA ASP A 91 -9.01 -2.41 7.08
C ASP A 91 -8.68 -1.27 6.10
N VAL A 92 -8.15 -1.60 4.92
CA VAL A 92 -7.70 -0.62 3.93
C VAL A 92 -8.88 -0.08 3.14
N LYS A 93 -8.92 1.24 3.01
CA LYS A 93 -9.88 1.97 2.19
C LYS A 93 -9.14 2.99 1.33
N PHE A 94 -9.67 3.24 0.14
CA PHE A 94 -9.26 4.38 -0.65
C PHE A 94 -9.80 5.68 -0.03
N SER A 95 -9.30 6.81 -0.51
CA SER A 95 -9.66 8.15 -0.02
C SER A 95 -11.15 8.48 -0.21
N ASP A 96 -11.84 7.82 -1.13
CA ASP A 96 -13.29 7.91 -1.33
C ASP A 96 -14.11 7.03 -0.34
N GLY A 97 -13.42 6.24 0.49
CA GLY A 97 -14.01 5.33 1.48
C GLY A 97 -14.31 3.93 0.95
N THR A 98 -14.12 3.65 -0.34
CA THR A 98 -14.30 2.31 -0.93
C THR A 98 -13.25 1.34 -0.34
N PRO A 99 -13.64 0.13 0.11
CA PRO A 99 -12.67 -0.84 0.60
C PRO A 99 -11.74 -1.31 -0.54
N MET A 100 -10.47 -1.52 -0.21
CA MET A 100 -9.53 -2.16 -1.13
C MET A 100 -9.71 -3.68 -1.10
N THR A 101 -9.64 -4.32 -2.26
CA THR A 101 -9.68 -5.78 -2.41
C THR A 101 -8.50 -6.29 -3.24
N SER A 102 -8.34 -7.61 -3.34
CA SER A 102 -7.36 -8.27 -4.20
C SER A 102 -7.50 -7.90 -5.68
N GLU A 103 -8.71 -7.60 -6.15
CA GLU A 103 -8.98 -7.14 -7.51
C GLU A 103 -8.28 -5.81 -7.85
N ASP A 104 -8.18 -4.88 -6.90
CA ASP A 104 -7.48 -3.60 -7.09
C ASP A 104 -5.97 -3.82 -7.29
N VAL A 105 -5.40 -4.76 -6.56
CA VAL A 105 -3.98 -5.11 -6.70
C VAL A 105 -3.73 -5.84 -8.02
N VAL A 106 -4.57 -6.81 -8.38
CA VAL A 106 -4.50 -7.53 -9.67
C VAL A 106 -4.54 -6.52 -10.82
N PHE A 107 -5.53 -5.62 -10.79
CA PHE A 107 -5.65 -4.52 -11.76
C PHE A 107 -4.37 -3.70 -11.83
N SER A 108 -3.85 -3.25 -10.69
CA SER A 108 -2.68 -2.37 -10.62
C SER A 108 -1.42 -3.03 -11.18
N ILE A 109 -1.20 -4.32 -10.89
CA ILE A 109 -0.05 -5.07 -11.42
C ILE A 109 -0.20 -5.25 -12.94
N ILE A 110 -1.38 -5.63 -13.43
CA ILE A 110 -1.63 -5.79 -14.88
C ILE A 110 -1.47 -4.46 -15.62
N ARG A 111 -1.93 -3.36 -15.01
CA ARG A 111 -1.75 -2.00 -15.52
C ARG A 111 -0.27 -1.63 -15.60
N ALA A 112 0.49 -1.90 -14.54
CA ALA A 112 1.93 -1.65 -14.52
C ALA A 112 2.71 -2.50 -15.54
N GLN A 113 2.16 -3.62 -16.02
CA GLN A 113 2.76 -4.44 -17.10
C GLN A 113 2.50 -3.90 -18.51
N GLN A 114 1.61 -2.92 -18.68
CA GLN A 114 1.27 -2.42 -20.01
C GLN A 114 2.49 -1.76 -20.69
N PRO A 115 2.57 -1.79 -22.03
CA PRO A 115 3.70 -1.20 -22.76
C PRO A 115 3.95 0.28 -22.46
N THR A 116 2.89 1.01 -22.08
CA THR A 116 2.87 2.43 -21.72
C THR A 116 3.34 2.71 -20.30
N SER A 117 3.55 1.69 -19.47
CA SER A 117 4.06 1.84 -18.10
C SER A 117 5.58 1.90 -18.10
N ASP A 118 6.13 2.93 -17.46
CA ASP A 118 7.57 3.06 -17.23
C ASP A 118 8.08 2.11 -16.12
N PHE A 119 7.16 1.43 -15.42
CA PHE A 119 7.47 0.46 -14.37
C PHE A 119 7.42 -1.00 -14.86
N LYS A 120 7.06 -1.27 -16.12
CA LYS A 120 6.87 -2.62 -16.65
C LYS A 120 8.08 -3.55 -16.45
N GLU A 121 9.29 -3.01 -16.51
CA GLU A 121 10.53 -3.79 -16.35
C GLU A 121 10.70 -4.34 -14.94
N TYR A 122 10.15 -3.68 -13.90
CA TYR A 122 10.19 -4.21 -12.53
C TYR A 122 9.44 -5.54 -12.40
N ILE A 123 8.39 -5.73 -13.20
CA ILE A 123 7.45 -6.85 -13.09
C ILE A 123 7.35 -7.67 -14.37
N SER A 124 8.34 -7.56 -15.25
CA SER A 124 8.43 -8.32 -16.50
C SER A 124 8.57 -9.84 -16.26
N SER A 125 9.06 -10.22 -15.08
CA SER A 125 9.17 -11.61 -14.64
C SER A 125 7.82 -12.22 -14.22
N ILE A 126 6.81 -11.41 -13.89
CA ILE A 126 5.49 -11.91 -13.48
C ILE A 126 4.77 -12.47 -14.72
N SER A 127 4.40 -13.74 -14.66
CA SER A 127 3.65 -14.44 -15.71
C SER A 127 2.14 -14.37 -15.50
N SER A 128 1.68 -14.37 -14.24
CA SER A 128 0.27 -14.16 -13.92
C SER A 128 0.07 -13.61 -12.51
N VAL A 129 -1.01 -12.87 -12.31
CA VAL A 129 -1.49 -12.40 -11.01
C VAL A 129 -2.99 -12.70 -10.93
N LYS A 130 -3.45 -13.24 -9.80
CA LYS A 130 -4.85 -13.65 -9.62
C LYS A 130 -5.34 -13.32 -8.21
N ALA A 131 -6.57 -12.83 -8.13
CA ALA A 131 -7.33 -12.84 -6.90
C ALA A 131 -7.79 -14.27 -6.61
N ILE A 132 -7.43 -14.80 -5.45
CA ILE A 132 -7.90 -16.11 -4.96
C ILE A 132 -9.20 -15.95 -4.18
N ASP A 133 -9.25 -14.88 -3.40
CA ASP A 133 -10.41 -14.35 -2.68
C ASP A 133 -10.18 -12.84 -2.50
N ASP A 134 -11.10 -12.14 -1.82
CA ASP A 134 -11.06 -10.69 -1.64
C ASP A 134 -9.78 -10.15 -0.97
N TYR A 135 -9.02 -10.99 -0.25
CA TYR A 135 -7.85 -10.58 0.53
C TYR A 135 -6.62 -11.48 0.31
N THR A 136 -6.65 -12.35 -0.69
CA THR A 136 -5.54 -13.24 -1.03
C THR A 136 -5.21 -13.14 -2.51
N ILE A 137 -3.92 -12.96 -2.81
CA ILE A 137 -3.42 -12.85 -4.19
C ILE A 137 -2.40 -13.94 -4.43
N GLU A 138 -2.50 -14.58 -5.60
CA GLU A 138 -1.46 -15.43 -6.16
C GLU A 138 -0.67 -14.65 -7.23
N ILE A 139 0.65 -14.60 -7.09
CA ILE A 139 1.57 -14.12 -8.13
C ILE A 139 2.42 -15.28 -8.59
N LYS A 140 2.49 -15.48 -9.91
CA LYS A 140 3.41 -16.43 -10.54
C LYS A 140 4.44 -15.69 -11.38
N THR A 141 5.68 -16.16 -11.32
CA THR A 141 6.77 -15.68 -12.17
C THR A 141 7.08 -16.69 -13.28
N LYS A 142 7.76 -16.22 -14.33
CA LYS A 142 8.22 -17.06 -15.45
C LYS A 142 9.33 -18.01 -15.01
N GLU A 143 10.20 -17.53 -14.13
CA GLU A 143 11.36 -18.22 -13.56
C GLU A 143 11.51 -17.82 -12.08
N PRO A 144 12.28 -18.57 -11.27
CA PRO A 144 12.52 -18.19 -9.87
C PRO A 144 13.08 -16.78 -9.76
N ASN A 145 12.39 -15.92 -9.00
CA ASN A 145 12.77 -14.52 -8.84
C ASN A 145 12.98 -14.19 -7.35
N PRO A 146 14.23 -14.21 -6.85
CA PRO A 146 14.53 -13.96 -5.44
C PRO A 146 14.37 -12.49 -5.03
N ILE A 147 14.28 -11.56 -6.00
CA ILE A 147 14.15 -10.12 -5.73
C ILE A 147 12.72 -9.59 -5.95
N LEU A 148 11.74 -10.47 -6.16
CA LEU A 148 10.35 -10.09 -6.46
C LEU A 148 9.79 -9.08 -5.44
N LEU A 149 10.03 -9.29 -4.15
CA LEU A 149 9.58 -8.38 -3.09
C LEU A 149 10.17 -6.97 -3.22
N ASN A 150 11.44 -6.85 -3.62
CA ASN A 150 12.08 -5.56 -3.86
C ASN A 150 11.44 -4.84 -5.05
N GLN A 151 11.11 -5.58 -6.10
CA GLN A 151 10.44 -5.03 -7.28
C GLN A 151 9.03 -4.58 -6.95
N LEU A 152 8.25 -5.42 -6.25
CA LEU A 152 6.88 -5.12 -5.82
C LEU A 152 6.79 -3.91 -4.88
N SER A 153 7.85 -3.57 -4.13
CA SER A 153 7.88 -2.36 -3.29
C SER A 153 7.82 -1.02 -4.06
N ASN A 154 7.89 -1.09 -5.39
CA ASN A 154 7.75 0.07 -6.30
C ASN A 154 6.46 0.02 -7.14
N ILE A 155 5.62 -1.00 -6.95
CA ILE A 155 4.38 -1.13 -7.71
C ILE A 155 3.22 -0.71 -6.81
N PHE A 156 2.75 0.50 -7.04
CA PHE A 156 1.67 1.11 -6.28
C PHE A 156 0.30 0.55 -6.68
N VAL A 157 -0.57 0.39 -5.68
CA VAL A 157 -1.95 -0.06 -5.84
C VAL A 157 -2.87 1.14 -6.05
N MET A 158 -3.70 1.05 -7.08
CA MET A 158 -4.72 2.01 -7.47
C MET A 158 -6.11 1.40 -7.28
N SER A 159 -7.12 2.25 -7.12
CA SER A 159 -8.51 1.80 -7.18
C SER A 159 -8.87 1.44 -8.63
N LYS A 160 -9.24 0.18 -8.85
CA LYS A 160 -9.74 -0.30 -10.15
C LYS A 160 -10.96 0.50 -10.59
N LYS A 161 -11.92 0.68 -9.68
CA LYS A 161 -13.16 1.42 -9.92
C LYS A 161 -12.96 2.87 -10.38
N TRP A 162 -11.91 3.53 -9.89
CA TRP A 162 -11.62 4.91 -10.29
C TRP A 162 -10.92 5.00 -11.65
N ALA A 163 -10.18 3.95 -12.02
CA ALA A 163 -9.34 3.92 -13.21
C ALA A 163 -10.00 3.25 -14.44
N ASP A 164 -11.04 2.45 -14.24
CA ASP A 164 -11.93 1.88 -15.27
C ASP A 164 -13.09 2.85 -15.62
#